data_AF-A0A6S7F272-F1
#
_entry.id   AF-A0A6S7F272-F1
#
_cell.length_a   1.000
_cell.length_b   1.000
_cell.length_c   1.000
_cell.angle_alpha   90.00
_cell.angle_beta   90.00
_cell.angle_gamma   90.00
#
_symmetry.space_group_name_H-M   'P 1'
#
loop_
_entity.id
_entity.type
_entity.pdbx_description
1 polymer ?
#
loop_
_entity_poly.entity_id
_entity_poly.type
_entity_poly.pdbx_seq_one_letter_code
_entity_poly.pdbx_strand_id
1 'polypeptide(L)'
;MTLALPSTTLSVDPAWIDEYGHMNAAHYVGIFDRVGFQLLREVGVGLDYTEATRCGIYTMNVHVAYLREVLAGDPLALRIRLLEADDKRLLCLMELMQTRDGYVAATMEQLSLHVDLDTRRAKPFPPELAQRLARTVAEHAAQPLPQGYRRLLPLKPPR
;
A
#
# COMPACT_ATOMS: atom_id res chain seq x y z
N MET A 1 10.55 -21.35 -2.63
CA MET A 1 10.89 -20.29 -1.64
C MET A 1 9.81 -19.23 -1.79
N THR A 2 8.99 -18.99 -0.76
CA THR A 2 7.97 -17.94 -0.82
C THR A 2 8.67 -16.59 -0.68
N LEU A 3 8.57 -15.73 -1.69
CA LEU A 3 9.15 -14.39 -1.63
C LEU A 3 8.46 -13.59 -0.51
N ALA A 4 9.26 -12.93 0.32
CA ALA A 4 8.76 -12.03 1.36
C ALA A 4 8.07 -10.82 0.70
N LEU A 5 7.05 -10.27 1.37
CA LEU A 5 6.39 -9.06 0.90
C LEU A 5 7.37 -7.87 0.95
N PRO A 6 7.34 -6.96 -0.04
CA PRO A 6 8.08 -5.70 0.03
C PRO A 6 7.77 -4.97 1.34
N SER A 7 8.81 -4.55 2.05
CA SER A 7 8.66 -3.94 3.36
C SER A 7 9.79 -2.98 3.71
N THR A 8 9.50 -2.03 4.59
CA THR A 8 10.49 -1.11 5.16
C THR A 8 10.14 -0.81 6.61
N THR A 9 11.14 -0.34 7.36
CA THR A 9 11.01 0.00 8.78
C THR A 9 11.05 1.51 8.98
N LEU A 10 10.32 1.98 9.99
CA LEU A 10 10.30 3.37 10.43
C LEU A 10 10.01 3.41 11.93
N SER A 11 10.10 4.59 12.54
CA SER A 11 9.69 4.80 13.93
C SER A 11 8.65 5.91 13.99
N VAL A 12 7.78 5.87 14.99
CA VAL A 12 6.81 6.95 15.25
C VAL A 12 7.56 8.22 15.65
N ASP A 13 7.45 9.27 14.83
CA ASP A 13 7.99 10.58 15.17
C ASP A 13 7.18 11.18 16.35
N PRO A 14 7.84 11.70 17.40
CA PRO A 14 7.15 12.42 18.47
C PRO A 14 6.23 13.55 17.99
N ALA A 15 6.54 14.18 16.86
CA ALA A 15 5.71 15.24 16.27
C ALA A 15 4.38 14.73 15.70
N TRP A 16 4.19 13.41 15.58
CA TRP A 16 2.94 12.81 15.09
C TRP A 16 1.92 12.49 16.19
N ILE A 17 2.31 12.69 17.45
CA ILE A 17 1.46 12.41 18.60
C ILE A 17 0.48 13.55 18.79
N ASP A 18 -0.81 13.22 18.87
CA ASP A 18 -1.86 14.19 19.13
C ASP A 18 -2.08 14.40 20.64
N GLU A 19 -3.04 15.26 20.97
CA GLU A 19 -3.40 15.63 22.33
C GLU A 19 -3.93 14.45 23.16
N TYR A 20 -4.25 13.31 22.54
CA TYR A 20 -4.70 12.09 23.21
C TYR A 20 -3.54 11.15 23.57
N GLY A 21 -2.31 11.49 23.16
CA GLY A 21 -1.09 10.79 23.57
C GLY A 21 -0.67 9.63 22.65
N HIS A 22 -1.31 9.49 21.49
CA HIS A 22 -0.97 8.48 20.48
C HIS A 22 -0.87 9.09 19.09
N MET A 23 -0.35 8.34 18.12
CA MET A 23 -0.20 8.84 16.74
C MET A 23 -1.55 9.28 16.15
N ASN A 24 -1.60 10.49 15.62
CA ASN A 24 -2.81 11.00 14.97
C ASN A 24 -3.19 10.15 13.75
N ALA A 25 -4.50 9.94 13.56
CA ALA A 25 -5.04 9.15 12.45
C ALA A 25 -4.49 9.57 11.06
N ALA A 26 -4.30 10.87 10.80
CA ALA A 26 -3.80 11.35 9.52
C ALA A 26 -2.35 10.89 9.23
N HIS A 27 -1.53 10.70 10.27
CA HIS A 27 -0.14 10.25 10.10
C HIS A 27 -0.04 8.80 9.62
N TYR A 28 -0.97 7.92 10.01
CA TYR A 28 -1.04 6.57 9.44
C TYR A 28 -1.23 6.64 7.91
N VAL A 29 -2.19 7.43 7.44
CA VAL A 29 -2.46 7.61 6.00
C VAL A 29 -1.26 8.21 5.29
N GLY A 30 -0.61 9.22 5.89
CA GLY A 30 0.60 9.81 5.34
C GLY A 30 1.77 8.83 5.21
N ILE A 31 1.94 7.93 6.19
CA ILE A 31 2.91 6.83 6.13
C ILE A 31 2.55 5.90 4.97
N PHE A 32 1.30 5.44 4.90
CA PHE A 32 0.86 4.53 3.85
C PHE A 32 1.04 5.13 2.46
N ASP A 33 0.67 6.38 2.24
CA ASP A 33 0.79 7.06 0.95
C ASP A 33 2.27 7.25 0.56
N ARG A 34 3.06 7.90 1.41
CA ARG A 34 4.44 8.28 1.05
C ARG A 34 5.40 7.10 1.07
N VAL A 35 5.39 6.32 2.14
CA VAL A 35 6.31 5.20 2.32
C VAL A 35 5.83 3.99 1.53
N GLY A 36 4.51 3.76 1.47
CA GLY A 36 3.95 2.71 0.63
C GLY A 36 4.22 2.94 -0.86
N PHE A 37 4.16 4.19 -1.34
CA PHE A 37 4.54 4.49 -2.73
C PHE A 37 6.00 4.15 -3.04
N GLN A 38 6.93 4.36 -2.09
CA GLN A 38 8.33 3.96 -2.27
C GLN A 38 8.47 2.44 -2.43
N LEU A 39 7.69 1.66 -1.68
CA LEU A 39 7.68 0.20 -1.78
C LEU A 39 7.06 -0.29 -3.09
N LEU A 40 6.15 0.46 -3.71
CA LEU A 40 5.55 0.06 -5.00
C LEU A 40 6.57 0.02 -6.16
N ARG A 41 7.72 0.68 -6.01
CA ARG A 41 8.88 0.49 -6.91
C ARG A 41 9.27 -0.99 -7.04
N GLU A 42 9.23 -1.75 -5.96
CA GLU A 42 9.61 -3.18 -5.94
C GLU A 42 8.68 -4.05 -6.81
N VAL A 43 7.47 -3.56 -7.11
CA VAL A 43 6.50 -4.26 -7.96
C VAL A 43 6.38 -3.66 -9.36
N GLY A 44 7.24 -2.70 -9.69
CA GLY A 44 7.35 -2.08 -11.01
C GLY A 44 6.51 -0.82 -11.19
N VAL A 45 5.95 -0.27 -10.11
CA VAL A 45 5.16 0.97 -10.13
C VAL A 45 5.77 1.93 -9.11
N GLY A 46 6.85 2.60 -9.50
CA GLY A 46 7.58 3.56 -8.65
C GLY A 46 7.83 4.89 -9.34
N LEU A 47 8.62 5.74 -8.68
CA LEU A 47 9.05 7.02 -9.24
C LEU A 47 9.88 6.84 -10.51
N ASP A 48 10.74 5.81 -10.56
CA ASP A 48 11.54 5.41 -11.72
C ASP A 48 10.67 5.07 -12.93
N TYR A 49 9.61 4.28 -12.74
CA TYR A 49 8.61 4.00 -13.77
C TYR A 49 7.93 5.28 -14.24
N THR A 50 7.60 6.16 -13.30
CA THR A 50 6.90 7.42 -13.57
C THR A 50 7.74 8.39 -14.39
N GLU A 51 9.01 8.54 -14.03
CA GLU A 51 9.96 9.39 -14.75
C GLU A 51 10.23 8.87 -16.16
N ALA A 52 10.40 7.55 -16.32
CA ALA A 52 10.72 6.93 -17.60
C ALA A 52 9.55 6.92 -18.60
N THR A 53 8.30 6.80 -18.12
CA THR A 53 7.14 6.55 -19.00
C THR A 53 6.11 7.66 -19.01
N ARG A 54 6.25 8.65 -18.11
CA ARG A 54 5.22 9.66 -17.81
C ARG A 54 3.87 9.05 -17.44
N CYS A 55 3.87 7.81 -16.97
CA CYS A 55 2.69 7.12 -16.47
C CYS A 55 2.84 6.82 -14.97
N GLY A 56 1.76 6.86 -14.22
CA GLY A 56 1.78 6.59 -12.78
C GLY A 56 0.47 5.99 -12.30
N ILE A 57 0.29 5.94 -10.99
CA ILE A 57 -0.96 5.50 -10.38
C ILE A 57 -1.58 6.63 -9.58
N TYR A 58 -2.88 6.85 -9.76
CA TYR A 58 -3.69 7.74 -8.93
C TYR A 58 -4.51 6.93 -7.94
N THR A 59 -4.49 7.33 -6.68
CA THR A 59 -5.37 6.76 -5.65
C THR A 59 -6.82 7.15 -5.93
N MET A 60 -7.67 6.15 -6.13
CA MET A 60 -9.11 6.32 -6.33
C MET A 60 -9.86 6.24 -5.00
N ASN A 61 -9.56 5.20 -4.21
CA ASN A 61 -10.22 4.93 -2.95
C ASN A 61 -9.21 4.36 -1.97
N VAL A 62 -9.38 4.73 -0.70
CA VAL A 62 -8.70 4.09 0.42
C VAL A 62 -9.71 3.64 1.45
N HIS A 63 -9.42 2.53 2.11
CA HIS A 63 -10.11 2.11 3.32
C HIS A 63 -9.09 1.87 4.41
N VAL A 64 -9.20 2.58 5.52
CA VAL A 64 -8.26 2.50 6.64
C VAL A 64 -8.95 1.84 7.83
N ALA A 65 -8.27 0.87 8.44
CA ALA A 65 -8.66 0.31 9.73
C ALA A 65 -7.56 0.60 10.75
N TYR A 66 -7.92 1.30 11.83
CA TYR A 66 -7.06 1.54 12.99
C TYR A 66 -7.37 0.47 14.03
N LEU A 67 -6.41 -0.42 14.30
CA LEU A 67 -6.62 -1.62 15.10
C LEU A 67 -6.07 -1.46 16.51
N ARG A 68 -4.89 -0.83 16.63
CA ARG A 68 -4.24 -0.57 17.90
C ARG A 68 -3.35 0.66 17.79
N GLU A 69 -3.41 1.50 18.81
CA GLU A 69 -2.60 2.72 18.90
C GLU A 69 -1.10 2.41 18.94
N VAL A 70 -0.29 3.36 18.47
CA VAL A 70 1.17 3.37 18.60
C VAL A 70 1.62 4.69 19.21
N LEU A 71 2.74 4.65 19.92
CA LEU A 71 3.25 5.76 20.71
C LEU A 71 4.57 6.28 20.14
N ALA A 72 5.01 7.45 20.60
CA ALA A 72 6.27 8.05 20.16
C ALA A 72 7.44 7.05 20.31
N GLY A 73 8.25 6.93 19.26
CA GLY A 73 9.40 6.04 19.22
C GLY A 73 9.08 4.54 19.05
N ASP A 74 7.81 4.15 18.91
CA ASP A 74 7.48 2.76 18.58
C ASP A 74 8.11 2.35 17.24
N PRO A 75 8.80 1.20 17.18
CA PRO A 75 9.36 0.70 15.94
C PRO A 75 8.25 0.08 15.11
N LEU A 76 8.21 0.49 13.85
CA LEU A 76 7.21 0.09 12.89
C LEU A 76 7.83 -0.64 11.70
N ALA A 77 7.07 -1.53 11.09
CA ALA A 77 7.33 -2.07 9.76
C ALA A 77 6.09 -1.88 8.89
N LEU A 78 6.27 -1.22 7.74
CA LEU A 78 5.26 -1.15 6.70
C LEU A 78 5.54 -2.24 5.67
N ARG A 79 4.54 -3.05 5.36
CA ARG A 79 4.58 -4.01 4.25
C ARG A 79 3.46 -3.74 3.26
N ILE A 80 3.72 -4.01 1.98
CA ILE A 80 2.71 -3.90 0.93
C ILE A 80 2.40 -5.26 0.33
N ARG A 81 1.13 -5.42 -0.05
CA ARG A 81 0.62 -6.61 -0.69
C ARG A 81 -0.29 -6.23 -1.84
N LEU A 82 0.03 -6.65 -3.06
CA LEU A 82 -0.89 -6.62 -4.17
C LEU A 82 -1.97 -7.67 -3.94
N LEU A 83 -3.22 -7.23 -3.83
CA LEU A 83 -4.37 -8.10 -3.67
C LEU A 83 -4.94 -8.51 -5.03
N GLU A 84 -4.99 -7.58 -5.96
CA GLU A 84 -5.56 -7.80 -7.29
C GLU A 84 -5.07 -6.71 -8.25
N ALA A 85 -4.99 -7.05 -9.54
CA ALA A 85 -4.75 -6.10 -10.61
C ALA A 85 -5.59 -6.50 -11.84
N ASP A 86 -6.04 -5.51 -12.60
CA ASP A 86 -6.60 -5.73 -13.94
C ASP A 86 -5.83 -4.95 -15.00
N ASP A 87 -6.47 -4.64 -16.13
CA ASP A 87 -5.82 -3.95 -17.25
C ASP A 87 -5.26 -2.58 -16.87
N LYS A 88 -5.83 -1.88 -15.87
CA LYS A 88 -5.43 -0.52 -15.51
C LYS A 88 -5.60 -0.16 -14.04
N ARG A 89 -6.08 -1.07 -13.19
CA ARG A 89 -6.26 -0.84 -11.75
C ARG A 89 -5.40 -1.79 -10.94
N LEU A 90 -4.98 -1.28 -9.80
CA LEU A 90 -4.19 -2.01 -8.83
C LEU A 90 -4.85 -1.85 -7.46
N LEU A 91 -5.15 -2.96 -6.80
CA LEU A 91 -5.59 -2.96 -5.40
C LEU A 91 -4.46 -3.49 -4.53
N CYS A 92 -4.02 -2.66 -3.59
CA CYS A 92 -3.00 -3.02 -2.60
C CYS A 92 -3.58 -3.02 -1.19
N LEU A 93 -3.05 -3.88 -0.33
CA LEU A 93 -3.15 -3.82 1.12
C LEU A 93 -1.79 -3.37 1.68
N MET A 94 -1.84 -2.34 2.50
CA MET A 94 -0.72 -1.87 3.30
C MET A 94 -0.96 -2.25 4.75
N GLU A 95 0.04 -2.80 5.40
CA GLU A 95 -0.07 -3.32 6.77
C GLU A 95 1.04 -2.66 7.61
N LEU A 96 0.64 -1.84 8.58
CA LEU A 96 1.57 -1.17 9.50
C LEU A 96 1.66 -1.99 10.79
N MET A 97 2.81 -2.59 11.01
CA MET A 97 3.09 -3.42 12.17
C MET A 97 3.90 -2.65 13.20
N GLN A 98 3.54 -2.75 14.48
CA GLN A 98 4.42 -2.40 15.58
C GLN A 98 5.26 -3.65 15.90
N THR A 99 6.58 -3.53 15.79
CA THR A 99 7.48 -4.70 15.73
C THR A 99 8.06 -5.12 17.07
N ARG A 100 8.01 -4.26 18.09
CA ARG A 100 8.45 -4.60 19.46
C ARG A 100 7.55 -5.66 20.09
N ASP A 101 6.24 -5.47 19.98
CA ASP A 101 5.21 -6.33 20.58
C ASP A 101 4.49 -7.20 19.54
N GLY A 102 4.81 -7.03 18.25
CA GLY A 102 4.42 -7.94 17.18
C GLY A 102 2.94 -7.89 16.80
N TYR A 103 2.34 -6.70 16.75
CA TYR A 103 0.92 -6.53 16.36
C TYR A 103 0.76 -5.64 15.13
N VAL A 104 -0.36 -5.81 14.41
CA VAL A 104 -0.77 -4.90 13.33
C VAL A 104 -1.46 -3.70 13.97
N ALA A 105 -0.88 -2.51 13.82
CA ALA A 105 -1.42 -1.27 14.34
C ALA A 105 -2.56 -0.73 13.45
N ALA A 106 -2.35 -0.79 12.13
CA ALA A 106 -3.34 -0.34 11.16
C ALA A 106 -3.15 -1.03 9.80
N THR A 107 -4.22 -1.02 9.00
CA THR A 107 -4.17 -1.43 7.60
C THR A 107 -4.81 -0.39 6.70
N MET A 108 -4.30 -0.24 5.48
CA MET A 108 -4.95 0.54 4.43
C MET A 108 -5.08 -0.27 3.14
N GLU A 109 -6.31 -0.49 2.69
CA GLU A 109 -6.54 -0.85 1.30
C GLU A 109 -6.46 0.40 0.44
N GLN A 110 -5.81 0.29 -0.72
CA GLN A 110 -5.71 1.36 -1.70
C GLN A 110 -6.04 0.82 -3.09
N LEU A 111 -7.14 1.31 -3.66
CA LEU A 111 -7.46 1.12 -5.07
C LEU A 111 -6.84 2.27 -5.87
N SER A 112 -6.00 1.93 -6.82
CA SER A 112 -5.32 2.88 -7.69
C SER A 112 -5.62 2.64 -9.17
N LEU A 113 -5.53 3.71 -9.96
CA LEU A 113 -5.75 3.72 -11.40
C LEU A 113 -4.49 4.15 -12.13
N HIS A 114 -4.10 3.37 -13.14
CA HIS A 114 -2.99 3.68 -14.02
C HIS A 114 -3.36 4.83 -14.96
N VAL A 115 -2.54 5.88 -14.95
CA VAL A 115 -2.79 7.13 -15.65
C VAL A 115 -1.58 7.60 -16.43
N ASP A 116 -1.86 8.21 -17.57
CA ASP A 116 -0.91 9.00 -18.33
C ASP A 116 -0.88 10.42 -17.77
N LEU A 117 0.29 10.91 -17.36
CA LEU A 117 0.41 12.19 -16.66
C LEU A 117 0.34 13.39 -17.60
N ASP A 118 0.60 13.20 -18.89
CA ASP A 118 0.54 14.27 -19.88
C ASP A 118 -0.93 14.52 -20.27
N THR A 119 -1.70 13.46 -20.49
CA THR A 119 -3.12 13.54 -20.86
C THR A 119 -4.07 13.55 -19.67
N ARG A 120 -3.59 13.17 -18.47
CA ARG A 120 -4.37 12.96 -17.24
C ARG A 120 -5.53 11.97 -17.42
N ARG A 121 -5.34 10.96 -18.27
CA ARG A 121 -6.35 9.94 -18.58
C ARG A 121 -5.86 8.56 -18.17
N ALA A 122 -6.83 7.73 -17.79
CA ALA A 122 -6.55 6.33 -17.51
C ALA A 122 -6.15 5.59 -18.79
N LYS A 123 -5.15 4.70 -18.68
CA LYS A 123 -4.73 3.82 -19.78
C LYS A 123 -4.34 2.45 -19.25
N PRO A 124 -4.42 1.40 -20.07
CA PRO A 124 -3.92 0.09 -19.67
C PRO A 124 -2.45 0.13 -19.24
N PHE A 125 -2.08 -0.72 -18.30
CA PHE A 125 -0.69 -1.03 -17.99
C PHE A 125 0.00 -1.56 -19.26
N PRO A 126 1.28 -1.22 -19.50
CA PRO A 126 2.07 -1.88 -20.53
C PRO A 126 2.09 -3.40 -20.32
N PRO A 127 2.13 -4.22 -21.39
CA PRO A 127 2.00 -5.68 -21.29
C PRO A 127 2.98 -6.34 -20.30
N GLU A 128 4.25 -5.89 -20.29
CA GLU A 128 5.26 -6.41 -19.38
C GLU A 128 4.95 -6.09 -17.91
N LEU A 129 4.50 -4.87 -17.63
CA LEU A 129 4.09 -4.46 -16.29
C LEU A 129 2.84 -5.22 -15.85
N ALA A 130 1.84 -5.38 -16.74
CA ALA A 130 0.63 -6.16 -16.44
C ALA A 130 0.97 -7.62 -16.07
N GLN A 131 1.88 -8.25 -16.81
CA GLN A 131 2.36 -9.61 -16.51
C GLN A 131 3.11 -9.68 -15.18
N ARG A 132 3.94 -8.68 -14.87
CA ARG A 132 4.64 -8.59 -13.58
C ARG A 132 3.65 -8.45 -12.43
N LEU A 133 2.70 -7.53 -12.52
CA LEU A 133 1.68 -7.30 -11.50
C LEU A 133 0.84 -8.58 -11.25
N ALA A 134 0.41 -9.26 -12.30
CA ALA A 134 -0.34 -10.52 -12.19
C ALA A 134 0.47 -11.61 -11.47
N ARG A 135 1.77 -11.72 -11.77
CA ARG A 135 2.67 -12.65 -11.09
C ARG A 135 2.83 -12.31 -9.61
N THR A 136 3.08 -11.03 -9.31
CA THR A 136 3.25 -10.55 -7.95
C THR A 136 1.99 -10.73 -7.11
N VAL A 137 0.79 -10.54 -7.67
CA VAL A 137 -0.49 -10.87 -7.02
C VAL A 137 -0.52 -12.35 -6.61
N ALA A 138 -0.14 -13.26 -7.52
CA ALA A 138 -0.12 -14.69 -7.22
C ALA A 138 0.94 -15.06 -6.14
N GLU A 139 2.12 -14.45 -6.19
CA GLU A 139 3.18 -14.64 -5.20
C GLU A 139 2.75 -14.12 -3.81
N HIS A 140 2.13 -12.95 -3.77
CA HIS A 140 1.66 -12.32 -2.54
C HIS A 140 0.46 -13.04 -1.94
N ALA A 141 -0.38 -13.69 -2.75
CA ALA A 141 -1.49 -14.51 -2.28
C ALA A 141 -1.03 -15.74 -1.48
N ALA A 142 0.22 -16.19 -1.66
CA ALA A 142 0.81 -17.29 -0.88
C ALA A 142 1.21 -16.88 0.56
N GLN A 143 1.23 -15.58 0.86
CA GLN A 143 1.53 -15.07 2.21
C GLN A 143 0.24 -14.92 3.02
N PRO A 144 0.22 -15.28 4.33
CA PRO A 144 -0.99 -15.15 5.15
C PRO A 144 -1.42 -13.69 5.27
N LEU A 145 -2.73 -13.45 5.21
CA LEU A 145 -3.33 -12.14 5.50
C LEU A 145 -3.28 -11.83 7.00
N PRO A 146 -3.35 -10.55 7.43
CA PRO A 146 -3.54 -10.21 8.84
C PRO A 146 -4.71 -10.97 9.45
N GLN A 147 -4.57 -11.35 10.72
CA GLN A 147 -5.68 -11.92 11.48
C GLN A 147 -6.88 -10.95 11.48
N GLY A 148 -8.05 -11.45 11.12
CA GLY A 148 -9.30 -10.67 11.11
C GLY A 148 -9.46 -9.73 9.91
N TYR A 149 -8.48 -9.63 9.02
CA TYR A 149 -8.62 -8.82 7.81
C TYR A 149 -9.72 -9.37 6.90
N ARG A 150 -10.56 -8.47 6.40
CA ARG A 150 -11.55 -8.73 5.35
C ARG A 150 -11.40 -7.66 4.28
N ARG A 151 -11.46 -8.10 3.03
CA ARG A 151 -11.42 -7.18 1.88
C ARG A 151 -12.68 -6.33 1.82
N LEU A 152 -12.50 -5.02 1.62
CA LEU A 152 -13.62 -4.06 1.59
C LEU A 152 -13.76 -3.33 0.26
N LEU A 153 -12.64 -2.96 -0.36
CA LEU A 153 -12.64 -2.30 -1.66
C LEU A 153 -12.71 -3.34 -2.80
N PRO A 154 -13.75 -3.29 -3.64
CA PRO A 154 -13.78 -4.10 -4.85
C PRO A 154 -12.87 -3.46 -5.92
N LEU A 155 -12.27 -4.28 -6.79
CA LEU A 155 -11.46 -3.76 -7.91
C LEU A 155 -12.33 -3.00 -8.93
N LYS A 156 -13.59 -3.44 -9.09
CA LYS A 156 -14.61 -2.78 -9.91
C LYS A 156 -15.66 -2.18 -8.99
N PRO A 157 -16.09 -0.92 -9.19
CA PRO A 157 -17.23 -0.39 -8.46
C PRO A 157 -18.45 -1.30 -8.64
N PRO A 158 -19.32 -1.44 -7.62
CA PRO A 158 -20.61 -2.09 -7.80
C PRO A 158 -21.37 -1.37 -8.93
N ARG A 159 -21.96 -2.16 -9.84
CA ARG A 159 -22.82 -1.66 -10.92
C ARG A 159 -24.15 -1.17 -10.37
#